data_AF-A0A962RSA0-F1
#
_entry.id   AF-A0A962RSA0-F1
#
_cell.length_a   1.000
_cell.length_b   1.000
_cell.length_c   1.000
_cell.angle_alpha   90.00
_cell.angle_beta   90.00
_cell.angle_gamma   90.00
#
_symmetry.space_group_name_H-M   'P 1'
#
loop_
_entity.id
_entity.type
_entity.pdbx_description
1 polymer ?
#
loop_
_entity_poly.entity_id
_entity_poly.type
_entity_poly.pdbx_seq_one_letter_code
_entity_poly.pdbx_strand_id
1 'polypeptide(L)'
;MIQADQTHGRGRTSCGIVLACACWCLLAVAPLRAAPAAAPGAAVPRVVVALYDARRGPRHATSLHRFLEMPANHLGLVFEFHDLAQPLPDIGARDDVRGVVMWQRSPDVADPDAFLDWLAGVLNAGKRVAILGDLVAATDRFGRYVDRERLDRVLTHLGIAVDDSAERVGADARVERADPALIGFERPLVAPLPYFVMTRRVPGATSHLAVRPEPGAAEVADLVVTGAAGGYVAADYALYRGVENAQRQWIIDPFAFLRAAFATDDLPKPDTTTLAGRRIYYSHIDGDGWRNVSLADEYAGHQVISARVILEEAIRPFPDLPVTVSPITADLDPAWYGDEAARAAARDLFALPQVELGTHTHTHPFAWGFFEHYEAQREAAYLPRYETMQGGRYFGWEGLEKQHAQLLAEDEDEVSYTAAYVPRAYALAPFDINLEVGGSVAIVERLAPPGKRCRVIQWSGDTLPFAAVMAATAAAGLGNINGGDSRFDGDFPSYAFVAPVGRRIGPYWQVYSSNSNENTYTDLWRSRYYAFGFLPETLERTESPRRVRAANVYYHMYSGERQAALRALL
;
A
#
# COMPACT_ATOMS: atom_id res chain seq x y z
N MET A 1 28.33 -66.75 -24.60
CA MET A 1 29.20 -67.94 -24.54
C MET A 1 29.62 -68.10 -23.09
N ILE A 2 28.91 -68.96 -22.34
CA ILE A 2 29.30 -70.37 -22.03
C ILE A 2 30.38 -70.35 -20.95
N GLN A 3 29.97 -70.51 -19.67
CA GLN A 3 30.17 -71.71 -18.81
C GLN A 3 31.62 -71.87 -18.32
N ALA A 4 31.97 -72.46 -17.18
CA ALA A 4 31.34 -72.90 -15.92
C ALA A 4 32.50 -73.60 -15.13
N ASP A 5 32.16 -74.17 -13.96
CA ASP A 5 32.92 -75.15 -13.15
C ASP A 5 34.05 -74.63 -12.25
N GLN A 6 33.89 -74.60 -10.90
CA GLN A 6 33.88 -75.70 -9.91
C GLN A 6 35.16 -76.56 -9.95
N THR A 7 35.99 -76.67 -8.92
CA THR A 7 35.71 -77.35 -7.64
C THR A 7 36.87 -77.19 -6.63
N HIS A 8 36.52 -77.47 -5.38
CA HIS A 8 37.28 -77.53 -4.13
C HIS A 8 38.68 -78.18 -4.13
N GLY A 9 39.57 -77.63 -3.30
CA GLY A 9 40.76 -78.32 -2.81
C GLY A 9 41.37 -77.63 -1.58
N ARG A 10 41.18 -78.25 -0.41
CA ARG A 10 41.67 -77.83 0.91
C ARG A 10 43.20 -77.82 1.00
N GLY A 11 43.79 -76.89 1.77
CA GLY A 11 45.19 -77.04 2.18
C GLY A 11 45.85 -75.84 2.86
N ARG A 12 45.50 -75.61 4.13
CA ARG A 12 46.33 -75.09 5.25
C ARG A 12 47.46 -74.06 5.01
N THR A 13 47.37 -73.02 5.84
CA THR A 13 48.43 -72.26 6.52
C THR A 13 49.38 -71.44 5.66
N SER A 14 49.21 -70.11 5.64
CA SER A 14 50.12 -69.16 6.32
C SER A 14 49.84 -67.69 5.90
N CYS A 15 50.10 -66.79 6.85
CA CYS A 15 50.42 -65.36 6.72
C CYS A 15 49.36 -64.32 6.33
N GLY A 16 49.34 -63.22 7.13
CA GLY A 16 48.83 -61.89 6.76
C GLY A 16 47.57 -61.48 7.52
N ILE A 17 47.66 -61.08 8.79
CA ILE A 17 47.72 -59.67 9.23
C ILE A 17 46.62 -58.80 8.58
N VAL A 18 45.51 -58.59 9.30
CA VAL A 18 45.00 -57.25 9.66
C VAL A 18 44.41 -57.36 11.06
N LEU A 19 45.23 -57.05 12.06
CA LEU A 19 44.80 -56.88 13.44
C LEU A 19 44.10 -55.52 13.56
N ALA A 20 42.93 -55.52 14.20
CA ALA A 20 42.25 -54.33 14.66
C ALA A 20 43.13 -53.55 15.64
N CYS A 21 43.47 -52.31 15.29
CA CYS A 21 43.97 -51.32 16.24
C CYS A 21 42.86 -50.32 16.52
N ALA A 22 42.32 -50.41 17.73
CA ALA A 22 41.49 -49.37 18.32
C ALA A 22 42.31 -48.08 18.47
N CYS A 23 42.03 -47.08 17.63
CA CYS A 23 42.51 -45.72 17.86
C CYS A 23 41.38 -44.90 18.48
N TRP A 24 41.60 -44.52 19.73
CA TRP A 24 40.85 -43.51 20.45
C TRP A 24 40.90 -42.19 19.70
N CYS A 25 39.80 -41.82 19.03
CA CYS A 25 39.57 -40.44 18.63
C CYS A 25 38.98 -39.70 19.84
N LEU A 26 39.86 -39.10 20.65
CA LEU A 26 39.52 -38.01 21.55
C LEU A 26 38.96 -36.86 20.69
N LEU A 27 37.62 -36.82 20.58
CA LEU A 27 36.92 -35.63 20.11
C LEU A 27 37.19 -34.53 21.13
N ALA A 28 38.13 -33.64 20.80
CA ALA A 28 38.23 -32.35 21.45
C ALA A 28 36.91 -31.61 21.20
N VAL A 29 35.98 -31.71 22.16
CA VAL A 29 34.85 -30.80 22.27
C VAL A 29 35.45 -29.45 22.59
N ALA A 30 35.82 -28.69 21.56
CA ALA A 30 36.02 -27.27 21.72
C ALA A 30 34.72 -26.73 22.33
N PRO A 31 34.75 -26.06 23.49
CA PRO A 31 33.55 -25.43 24.00
C PRO A 31 33.09 -24.48 22.89
N LEU A 32 31.89 -24.74 22.33
CA LEU A 32 31.15 -23.76 21.56
C LEU A 32 31.14 -22.51 22.43
N ARG A 33 32.00 -21.54 22.12
CA ARG A 33 31.91 -20.21 22.71
C ARG A 33 30.47 -19.80 22.45
N ALA A 34 29.71 -19.61 23.52
CA ALA A 34 28.40 -19.00 23.45
C ALA A 34 28.52 -17.84 22.46
N ALA A 35 27.62 -17.80 21.47
CA ALA A 35 27.53 -16.66 20.56
C ALA A 35 27.60 -15.41 21.45
N PRO A 36 28.46 -14.42 21.13
CA PRO A 36 28.53 -13.20 21.93
C PRO A 36 27.09 -12.73 22.11
N ALA A 37 26.68 -12.52 23.37
CA ALA A 37 25.37 -12.01 23.69
C ALA A 37 25.11 -10.85 22.73
N ALA A 38 24.02 -10.93 21.95
CA ALA A 38 23.69 -9.91 20.97
C ALA A 38 23.83 -8.57 21.68
N ALA A 39 24.73 -7.71 21.16
CA ALA A 39 24.93 -6.39 21.74
C ALA A 39 23.54 -5.76 21.90
N PRO A 40 23.23 -5.16 23.06
CA PRO A 40 21.91 -4.58 23.27
C PRO A 40 21.62 -3.63 22.11
N GLY A 41 20.57 -3.95 21.35
CA GLY A 41 20.20 -3.16 20.17
C GLY A 41 19.92 -1.73 20.60
N ALA A 42 20.55 -0.76 19.96
CA ALA A 42 20.21 0.65 20.18
C ALA A 42 18.86 0.94 19.53
N ALA A 43 17.92 1.49 20.30
CA ALA A 43 16.68 2.02 19.74
C ALA A 43 17.02 3.19 18.81
N VAL A 44 16.44 3.19 17.61
CA VAL A 44 16.60 4.27 16.63
C VAL A 44 15.25 4.96 16.40
N PRO A 45 15.20 6.30 16.38
CA PRO A 45 13.97 7.01 16.09
C PRO A 45 13.59 6.77 14.63
N ARG A 46 12.34 6.36 14.40
CA ARG A 46 11.79 6.06 13.06
C ARG A 46 10.46 6.73 12.80
N VAL A 47 9.76 7.15 13.85
CA VAL A 47 8.46 7.78 13.72
C VAL A 47 8.65 9.18 13.17
N VAL A 48 7.93 9.50 12.11
CA VAL A 48 7.76 10.87 11.62
C VAL A 48 6.30 11.22 11.82
N VAL A 49 6.03 12.27 12.61
CA VAL A 49 4.66 12.74 12.83
C VAL A 49 4.20 13.47 11.56
N ALA A 50 3.22 12.90 10.88
CA ALA A 50 2.68 13.36 9.61
C ALA A 50 1.43 14.22 9.86
N LEU A 51 1.58 15.54 9.72
CA LEU A 51 0.53 16.50 10.02
C LEU A 51 -0.44 16.62 8.85
N TYR A 52 -1.73 16.45 9.13
CA TYR A 52 -2.79 16.62 8.14
C TYR A 52 -3.99 17.35 8.76
N ASP A 53 -4.90 17.84 7.93
CA ASP A 53 -6.14 18.51 8.36
C ASP A 53 -7.34 17.67 7.94
N ALA A 54 -8.02 17.04 8.90
CA ALA A 54 -9.17 16.18 8.60
C ALA A 54 -10.35 16.95 7.99
N ARG A 55 -10.40 18.28 8.12
CA ARG A 55 -11.43 19.14 7.50
C ARG A 55 -11.29 19.22 5.97
N ARG A 56 -10.10 18.92 5.45
CA ARG A 56 -9.79 18.95 4.01
C ARG A 56 -9.87 17.58 3.34
N GLY A 57 -10.12 16.53 4.11
CA GLY A 57 -10.24 15.18 3.60
C GLY A 57 -9.68 14.13 4.55
N PRO A 58 -9.99 12.85 4.29
CA PRO A 58 -9.54 11.78 5.15
C PRO A 58 -8.03 11.53 4.98
N ARG A 59 -7.38 11.04 6.04
CA ARG A 59 -5.93 10.75 6.07
C ARG A 59 -5.40 9.98 4.86
N HIS A 60 -6.18 9.01 4.35
CA HIS A 60 -5.76 8.13 3.26
C HIS A 60 -5.77 8.85 1.89
N ALA A 61 -6.49 9.96 1.78
CA ALA A 61 -6.52 10.79 0.58
C ALA A 61 -5.37 11.82 0.53
N THR A 62 -4.65 12.00 1.64
CA THR A 62 -3.59 13.03 1.75
C THR A 62 -2.39 12.72 0.85
N SER A 63 -1.70 13.77 0.38
CA SER A 63 -0.43 13.62 -0.36
C SER A 63 0.65 12.92 0.47
N LEU A 64 0.60 13.05 1.80
CA LEU A 64 1.47 12.34 2.72
C LEU A 64 1.31 10.82 2.60
N HIS A 65 0.08 10.31 2.69
CA HIS A 65 -0.20 8.88 2.60
C HIS A 65 -0.02 8.34 1.18
N ARG A 66 -0.56 9.04 0.18
CA ARG A 66 -0.61 8.57 -1.20
C ARG A 66 0.74 8.58 -1.91
N PHE A 67 1.60 9.54 -1.57
CA PHE A 67 2.84 9.76 -2.33
C PHE A 67 4.10 9.63 -1.46
N LEU A 68 4.11 10.24 -0.28
CA LEU A 68 5.35 10.37 0.49
C LEU A 68 5.64 9.19 1.44
N GLU A 69 4.59 8.50 1.90
CA GLU A 69 4.73 7.42 2.88
C GLU A 69 5.43 6.18 2.30
N MET A 70 5.22 5.85 1.03
CA MET A 70 5.92 4.73 0.39
C MET A 70 7.45 4.93 0.37
N PRO A 71 7.98 6.07 -0.16
CA PRO A 71 9.40 6.36 -0.06
C PRO A 71 9.91 6.40 1.39
N ALA A 72 9.10 6.90 2.33
CA ALA A 72 9.45 6.90 3.75
C ALA A 72 9.57 5.48 4.32
N ASN A 73 8.64 4.57 4.01
CA ASN A 73 8.70 3.17 4.42
C ASN A 73 9.97 2.49 3.88
N HIS A 74 10.33 2.74 2.61
CA HIS A 74 11.56 2.21 2.01
C HIS A 74 12.83 2.69 2.74
N LEU A 75 12.81 3.92 3.28
CA LEU A 75 13.90 4.49 4.06
C LEU A 75 13.89 4.07 5.54
N GLY A 76 12.97 3.20 5.94
CA GLY A 76 12.82 2.71 7.32
C GLY A 76 12.11 3.67 8.26
N LEU A 77 11.41 4.68 7.71
CA LEU A 77 10.57 5.61 8.47
C LEU A 77 9.12 5.11 8.52
N VAL A 78 8.42 5.47 9.60
CA VAL A 78 7.00 5.17 9.79
C VAL A 78 6.26 6.46 10.04
N PHE A 79 5.16 6.69 9.31
CA PHE A 79 4.32 7.86 9.53
C PHE A 79 3.31 7.61 10.64
N GLU A 80 3.29 8.53 11.61
CA GLU A 80 2.24 8.62 12.60
C GLU A 80 1.40 9.86 12.28
N PHE A 81 0.22 9.64 11.71
CA PHE A 81 -0.66 10.74 11.29
C PHE A 81 -1.25 11.46 12.51
N HIS A 82 -1.15 12.78 12.52
CA HIS A 82 -1.75 13.63 13.53
C HIS A 82 -2.61 14.71 12.86
N ASP A 83 -3.87 14.76 13.27
CA ASP A 83 -4.86 15.72 12.78
C ASP A 83 -4.68 17.07 13.46
N LEU A 84 -4.46 18.12 12.68
CA LEU A 84 -4.27 19.50 13.15
C LEU A 84 -5.52 20.09 13.82
N ALA A 85 -6.69 19.44 13.70
CA ALA A 85 -7.86 19.80 14.48
C ALA A 85 -7.76 19.38 15.96
N GLN A 86 -6.80 18.50 16.30
CA GLN A 86 -6.54 18.05 17.66
C GLN A 86 -5.43 18.88 18.32
N PRO A 87 -5.33 18.88 19.66
CA PRO A 87 -4.20 19.51 20.36
C PRO A 87 -2.85 18.94 19.88
N LEU A 88 -1.91 19.83 19.58
CA LEU A 88 -0.57 19.44 19.11
C LEU A 88 0.13 18.54 20.14
N PRO A 89 0.77 17.43 19.72
CA PRO A 89 1.32 16.45 20.62
C PRO A 89 2.65 16.93 21.20
N ASP A 90 2.98 16.52 22.43
CA ASP A 90 4.32 16.71 22.99
C ASP A 90 5.32 15.75 22.33
N ILE A 91 6.01 16.23 21.30
CA ILE A 91 7.02 15.47 20.54
C ILE A 91 8.40 15.54 21.20
N GLY A 92 8.69 16.60 21.97
CA GLY A 92 10.02 16.84 22.52
C GLY A 92 10.49 15.71 23.44
N ALA A 93 9.56 15.13 24.19
CA ALA A 93 9.81 14.02 25.11
C ALA A 93 9.82 12.62 24.47
N ARG A 94 9.57 12.51 23.16
CA ARG A 94 9.45 11.21 22.46
C ARG A 94 10.75 10.77 21.81
N ASP A 95 11.39 9.73 22.36
CA ASP A 95 12.64 9.16 21.84
C ASP A 95 12.47 8.35 20.54
N ASP A 96 11.25 7.90 20.25
CA ASP A 96 10.91 7.15 19.03
C ASP A 96 10.71 8.06 17.81
N VAL A 97 10.44 9.35 18.05
CA VAL A 97 10.17 10.35 17.01
C VAL A 97 11.47 10.94 16.48
N ARG A 98 11.62 10.84 15.15
CA ARG A 98 12.71 11.41 14.37
C ARG A 98 12.42 12.82 13.91
N GLY A 99 11.15 13.13 13.65
CA GLY A 99 10.76 14.42 13.14
C GLY A 99 9.29 14.56 12.82
N VAL A 100 8.98 15.65 12.13
CA VAL A 100 7.64 16.05 11.70
C VAL A 100 7.67 16.27 10.19
N VAL A 101 6.59 15.91 9.50
CA VAL A 101 6.40 16.21 8.09
C VAL A 101 5.02 16.79 7.85
N MET A 102 4.93 17.72 6.91
CA MET A 102 3.67 18.26 6.41
C MET A 102 3.75 18.40 4.89
N TRP A 103 2.63 18.11 4.23
CA TRP A 103 2.47 18.40 2.82
C TRP A 103 1.11 19.03 2.56
N GLN A 104 1.08 20.37 2.49
CA GLN A 104 -0.16 21.14 2.40
C GLN A 104 -0.10 22.19 1.30
N ARG A 105 -1.24 22.42 0.66
CA ARG A 105 -1.48 23.50 -0.32
C ARG A 105 -2.29 24.65 0.28
N SER A 106 -2.23 24.79 1.60
CA SER A 106 -2.84 25.91 2.28
C SER A 106 -2.10 26.17 3.61
N PRO A 107 -1.87 27.44 3.97
CA PRO A 107 -1.22 27.80 5.22
C PRO A 107 -2.16 27.74 6.45
N ASP A 108 -3.44 27.37 6.29
CA ASP A 108 -4.48 27.51 7.31
C ASP A 108 -4.32 26.56 8.50
N VAL A 109 -3.70 27.07 9.57
CA VAL A 109 -3.72 26.45 10.90
C VAL A 109 -4.62 27.27 11.85
N ALA A 110 -5.28 26.61 12.80
CA ALA A 110 -6.28 27.26 13.66
C ALA A 110 -5.69 28.36 14.56
N ASP A 111 -4.49 28.11 15.09
CA ASP A 111 -3.67 29.04 15.87
C ASP A 111 -2.23 29.03 15.32
N PRO A 112 -1.90 29.93 14.38
CA PRO A 112 -0.60 29.98 13.74
C PRO A 112 0.57 30.26 14.70
N ASP A 113 0.38 31.13 15.70
CA ASP A 113 1.46 31.49 16.63
C ASP A 113 1.79 30.31 17.55
N ALA A 114 0.77 29.64 18.10
CA ALA A 114 0.96 28.45 18.91
C ALA A 114 1.59 27.31 18.10
N PHE A 115 1.21 27.17 16.83
CA PHE A 115 1.79 26.17 15.93
C PHE A 115 3.26 26.45 15.63
N LEU A 116 3.65 27.69 15.36
CA LEU A 116 5.04 28.08 15.13
C LEU A 116 5.90 27.90 16.39
N ASP A 117 5.37 28.22 17.57
CA ASP A 117 6.05 27.97 18.84
C ASP A 117 6.26 26.48 19.10
N TRP A 118 5.26 25.67 18.78
CA TRP A 118 5.36 24.23 18.87
C TRP A 118 6.42 23.67 17.90
N LEU A 119 6.45 24.11 16.63
CA LEU A 119 7.49 23.72 15.67
C LEU A 119 8.88 24.15 16.11
N ALA A 120 9.03 25.35 16.67
CA ALA A 120 10.29 25.79 17.25
C ALA A 120 10.71 24.87 18.42
N GLY A 121 9.77 24.44 19.26
CA GLY A 121 10.00 23.45 20.30
C GLY A 121 10.49 22.09 19.76
N VAL A 122 9.87 21.59 18.68
CA VAL A 122 10.28 20.37 17.98
C VAL A 122 11.73 20.48 17.48
N LEU A 123 12.09 21.59 16.84
CA LEU A 123 13.43 21.85 16.32
C LEU A 123 14.46 21.99 17.45
N ASN A 124 14.11 22.70 18.54
CA ASN A 124 14.96 22.86 19.72
C ASN A 124 15.22 21.53 20.45
N ALA A 125 14.28 20.58 20.37
CA ALA A 125 14.46 19.21 20.87
C ALA A 125 15.32 18.34 19.94
N GLY A 126 15.94 18.92 18.90
CA GLY A 126 16.81 18.22 17.95
C GLY A 126 16.07 17.32 16.96
N LYS A 127 14.73 17.46 16.87
CA LYS A 127 13.91 16.73 15.90
C LYS A 127 13.96 17.45 14.56
N ARG A 128 13.73 16.69 13.48
CA ARG A 128 13.80 17.22 12.11
C ARG A 128 12.42 17.61 11.59
N VAL A 129 12.35 18.60 10.72
CA VAL A 129 11.08 19.04 10.12
C VAL A 129 11.19 19.07 8.60
N ALA A 130 10.23 18.47 7.90
CA ALA A 130 10.13 18.55 6.44
C ALA A 130 8.81 19.21 6.03
N ILE A 131 8.90 20.23 5.17
CA ILE A 131 7.75 20.95 4.62
C ILE A 131 7.76 20.79 3.12
N LEU A 132 6.69 20.23 2.57
CA LEU A 132 6.43 20.21 1.13
C LEU A 132 5.16 21.02 0.86
N GLY A 133 5.18 21.92 -0.10
CA GLY A 133 4.02 22.78 -0.36
C GLY A 133 4.19 24.18 0.20
N ASP A 134 3.08 24.76 0.62
CA ASP A 134 3.05 26.13 1.11
C ASP A 134 3.80 26.25 2.44
N LEU A 135 4.43 27.41 2.63
CA LEU A 135 4.99 27.77 3.92
C LEU A 135 3.85 27.91 4.93
N VAL A 136 3.79 26.98 5.88
CA VAL A 136 2.70 26.93 6.85
C VAL A 136 2.72 28.17 7.72
N ALA A 137 1.53 28.62 8.10
CA ALA A 137 1.32 29.71 9.03
C ALA A 137 1.90 31.06 8.56
N ALA A 138 2.11 31.32 7.26
CA ALA A 138 2.46 32.67 6.80
C ALA A 138 1.33 33.69 7.05
N THR A 139 0.09 33.21 7.06
CA THR A 139 -1.11 33.98 7.39
C THR A 139 -2.05 33.17 8.29
N ASP A 140 -2.87 33.84 9.08
CA ASP A 140 -3.99 33.22 9.80
C ASP A 140 -5.19 32.95 8.87
N ARG A 141 -6.23 32.29 9.40
CA ARG A 141 -7.48 31.98 8.66
C ARG A 141 -8.24 33.20 8.14
N PHE A 142 -7.84 34.41 8.50
CA PHE A 142 -8.41 35.68 8.05
C PHE A 142 -7.46 36.42 7.09
N GLY A 143 -6.36 35.78 6.67
CA GLY A 143 -5.36 36.35 5.77
C GLY A 143 -4.43 37.36 6.46
N ARG A 144 -4.41 37.44 7.80
CA ARG A 144 -3.50 38.34 8.52
C ARG A 144 -2.15 37.68 8.67
N TYR A 145 -1.08 38.43 8.39
CA TYR A 145 0.28 37.95 8.60
C TYR A 145 0.53 37.60 10.06
N VAL A 146 1.18 36.47 10.28
CA VAL A 146 1.67 36.05 11.60
C VAL A 146 2.84 36.90 12.07
N ASP A 147 3.22 36.74 13.33
CA ASP A 147 4.45 37.31 13.85
C ASP A 147 5.67 36.80 13.05
N ARG A 148 6.26 37.72 12.28
CA ARG A 148 7.38 37.43 11.38
C ARG A 148 8.60 36.88 12.14
N GLU A 149 8.81 37.28 13.38
CA GLU A 149 9.91 36.77 14.19
C GLU A 149 9.73 35.28 14.49
N ARG A 150 8.50 34.85 14.80
CA ARG A 150 8.18 33.43 15.04
C ARG A 150 8.41 32.60 13.79
N LEU A 151 7.93 33.09 12.65
CA LEU A 151 8.09 32.43 11.36
C LEU A 151 9.57 32.31 11.00
N ASP A 152 10.32 33.41 11.06
CA ASP A 152 11.75 33.45 10.73
C ASP A 152 12.57 32.51 11.62
N ARG A 153 12.20 32.36 12.91
CA ARG A 153 12.84 31.38 13.80
C ARG A 153 12.70 29.95 13.29
N VAL A 154 11.51 29.54 12.84
CA VAL A 154 11.28 28.19 12.30
C VAL A 154 11.98 28.03 10.94
N LEU A 155 11.79 28.97 10.04
CA LEU A 155 12.32 28.89 8.67
C LEU A 155 13.85 28.89 8.64
N THR A 156 14.49 29.72 9.47
CA THR A 156 15.96 29.77 9.54
C THR A 156 16.55 28.42 9.97
N HIS A 157 15.90 27.70 10.91
CA HIS A 157 16.32 26.35 11.29
C HIS A 157 16.16 25.35 10.13
N LEU A 158 15.09 25.50 9.34
CA LEU A 158 14.85 24.68 8.14
C LEU A 158 15.81 24.97 6.97
N GLY A 159 16.57 26.06 7.06
CA GLY A 159 17.57 26.41 6.06
C GLY A 159 17.12 27.51 5.09
N ILE A 160 15.98 28.16 5.34
CA ILE A 160 15.40 29.18 4.45
C ILE A 160 15.03 30.46 5.21
N ALA A 161 14.99 31.58 4.51
CA ALA A 161 14.45 32.85 4.97
C ALA A 161 13.48 33.37 3.90
N VAL A 162 12.46 34.14 4.30
CA VAL A 162 11.48 34.72 3.37
C VAL A 162 11.70 36.22 3.32
N ASP A 163 11.99 36.74 2.12
CA ASP A 163 12.16 38.18 1.91
C ASP A 163 10.82 38.89 1.78
N ASP A 164 9.96 38.29 0.95
CA ASP A 164 8.62 38.73 0.60
C ASP A 164 7.73 37.48 0.48
N SER A 165 6.54 37.53 1.05
CA SER A 165 5.54 36.47 0.99
C SER A 165 4.67 36.54 -0.28
N ALA A 166 4.83 37.57 -1.10
CA ALA A 166 4.09 37.69 -2.35
C ALA A 166 4.53 36.62 -3.36
N GLU A 167 3.53 35.95 -3.95
CA GLU A 167 3.76 35.00 -5.03
C GLU A 167 4.28 35.70 -6.29
N ARG A 168 5.21 35.04 -6.98
CA ARG A 168 5.76 35.44 -8.27
C ARG A 168 5.24 34.51 -9.35
N VAL A 169 4.87 35.08 -10.50
CA VAL A 169 4.49 34.33 -11.69
C VAL A 169 5.74 33.67 -12.28
N GLY A 170 5.73 32.34 -12.45
CA GLY A 170 6.88 31.61 -12.99
C GLY A 170 7.06 31.66 -14.51
N ALA A 171 6.30 32.51 -15.23
CA ALA A 171 6.29 32.57 -16.69
C ALA A 171 7.62 33.07 -17.28
N ASP A 172 8.21 34.11 -16.70
CA ASP A 172 9.51 34.66 -17.11
C ASP A 172 10.69 34.10 -16.29
N ALA A 173 10.37 33.22 -15.35
CA ALA A 173 11.34 32.68 -14.41
C ALA A 173 12.26 31.66 -15.07
N ARG A 174 13.53 31.67 -14.68
CA ARG A 174 14.57 30.79 -15.22
C ARG A 174 15.22 30.00 -14.11
N VAL A 175 15.41 28.70 -14.36
CA VAL A 175 16.20 27.84 -13.46
C VAL A 175 17.65 28.33 -13.46
N GLU A 176 18.12 28.81 -12.32
CA GLU A 176 19.51 29.20 -12.08
C GLU A 176 20.33 27.98 -11.65
N ARG A 177 19.73 27.11 -10.83
CA ARG A 177 20.33 25.87 -10.35
C ARG A 177 19.27 24.78 -10.27
N ALA A 178 19.58 23.60 -10.77
CA ALA A 178 18.87 22.37 -10.49
C ALA A 178 19.89 21.27 -10.24
N ASP A 179 19.89 20.69 -9.04
CA ASP A 179 20.77 19.59 -8.66
C ASP A 179 20.22 18.29 -9.26
N PRO A 180 20.90 17.67 -10.24
CA PRO A 180 20.40 16.47 -10.92
C PRO A 180 20.31 15.24 -10.01
N ALA A 181 20.91 15.27 -8.81
CA ALA A 181 20.77 14.19 -7.83
C ALA A 181 19.38 14.19 -7.15
N LEU A 182 18.64 15.30 -7.23
CA LEU A 182 17.35 15.46 -6.57
C LEU A 182 16.27 16.01 -7.52
N ILE A 183 16.60 16.89 -8.45
CA ILE A 183 15.64 17.55 -9.36
C ILE A 183 15.64 16.86 -10.72
N GLY A 184 14.46 16.67 -11.30
CA GLY A 184 14.27 16.02 -12.59
C GLY A 184 14.14 14.50 -12.51
N PHE A 185 13.65 13.97 -11.38
CA PHE A 185 13.71 12.52 -11.07
C PHE A 185 12.95 11.65 -12.07
N GLU A 186 11.65 11.86 -12.24
CA GLU A 186 10.85 11.18 -13.28
C GLU A 186 10.44 12.15 -14.39
N ARG A 187 10.39 13.44 -14.06
CA ARG A 187 9.99 14.50 -14.97
C ARG A 187 10.92 15.70 -14.82
N PRO A 188 11.49 16.24 -15.92
CA PRO A 188 12.23 17.49 -15.86
C PRO A 188 11.31 18.66 -15.52
N LEU A 189 11.88 19.74 -14.98
CA LEU A 189 11.17 21.02 -14.88
C LEU A 189 10.92 21.57 -16.28
N VAL A 190 9.66 21.94 -16.56
CA VAL A 190 9.23 22.47 -17.86
C VAL A 190 8.67 23.87 -17.66
N ALA A 191 9.07 24.81 -18.50
CA ALA A 191 8.55 26.17 -18.49
C ALA A 191 7.16 26.25 -19.18
N PRO A 192 6.27 27.18 -18.78
CA PRO A 192 6.43 28.14 -17.68
C PRO A 192 6.48 27.43 -16.32
N LEU A 193 7.28 27.96 -15.40
CA LEU A 193 7.37 27.40 -14.06
C LEU A 193 6.10 27.74 -13.25
N PRO A 194 5.75 26.93 -12.22
CA PRO A 194 4.70 27.28 -11.27
C PRO A 194 4.95 28.62 -10.58
N TYR A 195 3.93 29.10 -9.86
CA TYR A 195 4.09 30.22 -8.95
C TYR A 195 5.03 29.84 -7.81
N PHE A 196 5.75 30.83 -7.27
CA PHE A 196 6.62 30.61 -6.12
C PHE A 196 6.78 31.86 -5.27
N VAL A 197 7.17 31.66 -4.02
CA VAL A 197 7.51 32.73 -3.07
C VAL A 197 9.02 32.96 -3.06
N MET A 198 9.44 34.22 -2.89
CA MET A 198 10.86 34.58 -2.77
C MET A 198 11.43 34.08 -1.44
N THR A 199 12.14 32.95 -1.53
CA THR A 199 12.83 32.31 -0.42
C THR A 199 14.33 32.35 -0.66
N ARG A 200 15.12 32.58 0.40
CA ARG A 200 16.58 32.55 0.34
C ARG A 200 17.13 31.47 1.24
N ARG A 201 18.09 30.72 0.74
CA ARG A 201 18.86 29.76 1.54
C ARG A 201 19.69 30.49 2.58
N VAL A 202 19.64 30.02 3.83
CA VAL A 202 20.51 30.49 4.91
C VAL A 202 21.88 29.77 4.86
N PRO A 203 22.95 30.35 5.43
CA PRO A 203 24.26 29.69 5.49
C PRO A 203 24.20 28.30 6.14
N GLY A 204 24.87 27.32 5.54
CA GLY A 204 24.93 25.93 6.03
C GLY A 204 23.84 25.01 5.49
N ALA A 205 22.78 25.55 4.86
CA ALA A 205 21.83 24.75 4.09
C ALA A 205 22.32 24.51 2.65
N THR A 206 21.73 23.53 1.98
CA THR A 206 21.99 23.18 0.57
C THR A 206 20.76 23.50 -0.25
N SER A 207 20.91 24.34 -1.28
CA SER A 207 19.87 24.57 -2.29
C SER A 207 20.01 23.57 -3.41
N HIS A 208 18.93 22.84 -3.71
CA HIS A 208 18.85 21.88 -4.81
C HIS A 208 18.12 22.48 -6.02
N LEU A 209 17.22 23.43 -5.81
CA LEU A 209 16.56 24.18 -6.88
C LEU A 209 16.59 25.67 -6.56
N ALA A 210 17.11 26.47 -7.48
CA ALA A 210 17.10 27.91 -7.39
C ALA A 210 16.60 28.52 -8.70
N VAL A 211 15.70 29.49 -8.61
CA VAL A 211 15.00 30.10 -9.76
C VAL A 211 15.16 31.61 -9.70
N ARG A 212 15.54 32.20 -10.83
CA ARG A 212 15.57 33.64 -11.02
C ARG A 212 14.19 34.09 -11.55
N PRO A 213 13.50 35.03 -10.88
CA PRO A 213 12.11 35.35 -11.22
C PRO A 213 11.93 36.00 -12.59
N GLU A 214 12.90 36.79 -13.02
CA GLU A 214 12.90 37.43 -14.34
C GLU A 214 14.34 37.63 -14.83
N PRO A 215 14.56 37.74 -16.16
CA PRO A 215 15.89 37.98 -16.70
C PRO A 215 16.52 39.27 -16.12
N GLY A 216 17.70 39.14 -15.53
CA GLY A 216 18.44 40.29 -14.99
C GLY A 216 18.08 40.68 -13.55
N ALA A 217 17.08 40.06 -12.92
CA ALA A 217 16.85 40.22 -11.47
C ALA A 217 18.12 39.85 -10.70
N ALA A 218 18.48 40.63 -9.67
CA ALA A 218 19.64 40.32 -8.84
C ALA A 218 19.38 39.10 -7.93
N GLU A 219 18.15 38.99 -7.43
CA GLU A 219 17.74 37.98 -6.47
C GLU A 219 17.36 36.66 -7.13
N VAL A 220 17.50 35.58 -6.38
CA VAL A 220 17.17 34.20 -6.77
C VAL A 220 16.36 33.59 -5.64
N ALA A 221 15.30 32.87 -5.98
CA ALA A 221 14.48 32.11 -5.04
C ALA A 221 14.98 30.66 -4.92
N ASP A 222 15.29 30.21 -3.70
CA ASP A 222 15.70 28.85 -3.37
C ASP A 222 14.47 27.97 -3.04
N LEU A 223 13.97 27.24 -4.03
CA LEU A 223 12.68 26.54 -3.97
C LEU A 223 12.74 25.12 -3.41
N VAL A 224 13.93 24.51 -3.41
CA VAL A 224 14.15 23.20 -2.76
C VAL A 224 15.44 23.26 -1.97
N VAL A 225 15.33 23.07 -0.66
CA VAL A 225 16.45 23.24 0.28
C VAL A 225 16.47 22.08 1.29
N THR A 226 17.66 21.61 1.64
CA THR A 226 17.87 20.70 2.77
C THR A 226 18.91 21.26 3.74
N GLY A 227 18.82 20.90 5.01
CA GLY A 227 19.70 21.37 6.07
C GLY A 227 19.79 20.40 7.24
N ALA A 228 20.59 20.77 8.25
CA ALA A 228 20.83 19.90 9.40
C ALA A 228 19.55 19.56 10.20
N ALA A 229 18.55 20.45 10.19
CA ALA A 229 17.30 20.28 10.91
C ALA A 229 16.12 19.83 10.02
N GLY A 230 16.31 19.58 8.72
CA GLY A 230 15.17 19.28 7.87
C GLY A 230 15.31 19.60 6.39
N GLY A 231 14.19 19.92 5.76
CA GLY A 231 14.13 20.36 4.37
C GLY A 231 12.82 21.02 3.99
N TYR A 232 12.86 21.79 2.90
CA TYR A 232 11.74 22.52 2.33
C TYR A 232 11.65 22.26 0.83
N VAL A 233 10.43 22.06 0.34
CA VAL A 233 10.08 22.00 -1.07
C VAL A 233 8.91 22.94 -1.31
N ALA A 234 9.10 23.96 -2.15
CA ALA A 234 8.04 24.89 -2.51
C ALA A 234 6.84 24.20 -3.17
N ALA A 235 5.68 24.82 -3.05
CA ALA A 235 4.43 24.35 -3.65
C ALA A 235 4.57 24.09 -5.15
N ASP A 236 4.00 22.96 -5.58
CA ASP A 236 4.02 22.47 -6.97
C ASP A 236 5.41 22.17 -7.57
N TYR A 237 6.49 22.22 -6.78
CA TYR A 237 7.83 21.78 -7.20
C TYR A 237 8.19 20.35 -6.77
N ALA A 238 7.36 19.69 -5.95
CA ALA A 238 7.57 18.29 -5.55
C ALA A 238 7.10 17.29 -6.62
N LEU A 239 5.88 17.47 -7.11
CA LEU A 239 5.14 16.51 -7.93
C LEU A 239 4.34 17.24 -9.01
N TYR A 240 4.51 16.83 -10.26
CA TYR A 240 3.67 17.28 -11.37
C TYR A 240 2.33 16.56 -11.36
N ARG A 241 1.24 17.31 -11.63
CA ARG A 241 -0.12 16.78 -11.78
C ARG A 241 -0.72 17.30 -13.09
N GLY A 242 -1.07 16.39 -14.00
CA GLY A 242 -1.71 16.71 -15.28
C GLY A 242 -3.21 16.97 -15.15
N VAL A 243 -3.77 17.76 -16.09
CA VAL A 243 -5.18 18.23 -16.05
C VAL A 243 -6.18 17.20 -16.58
N GLU A 244 -5.79 16.37 -17.55
CA GLU A 244 -6.76 15.53 -18.32
C GLU A 244 -6.70 14.02 -18.03
N ASN A 245 -5.68 13.51 -17.33
CA ASN A 245 -5.44 12.06 -17.21
C ASN A 245 -4.83 11.61 -15.87
N ALA A 246 -5.11 12.32 -14.77
CA ALA A 246 -4.53 12.00 -13.45
C ALA A 246 -3.00 11.73 -13.47
N GLN A 247 -2.28 12.25 -14.47
CA GLN A 247 -0.85 11.97 -14.67
C GLN A 247 -0.09 12.57 -13.51
N ARG A 248 0.71 11.73 -12.84
CA ARG A 248 1.55 12.12 -11.72
C ARG A 248 2.96 11.70 -12.05
N GLN A 249 3.91 12.62 -11.88
CA GLN A 249 5.33 12.32 -12.01
C GLN A 249 6.11 13.16 -11.02
N TRP A 250 7.06 12.54 -10.34
CA TRP A 250 7.93 13.21 -9.41
C TRP A 250 8.89 14.16 -10.12
N ILE A 251 8.88 15.42 -9.68
CA ILE A 251 9.86 16.42 -10.08
C ILE A 251 11.11 16.23 -9.22
N ILE A 252 10.95 16.01 -7.91
CA ILE A 252 12.04 15.69 -7.00
C ILE A 252 12.21 14.17 -6.83
N ASP A 253 13.41 13.66 -6.55
CA ASP A 253 13.58 12.29 -6.03
C ASP A 253 13.11 12.28 -4.57
N PRO A 254 11.94 11.69 -4.25
CA PRO A 254 11.40 11.72 -2.90
C PRO A 254 12.25 10.91 -1.92
N PHE A 255 12.98 9.89 -2.40
CA PHE A 255 13.88 9.10 -1.58
C PHE A 255 15.11 9.93 -1.20
N ALA A 256 15.70 10.64 -2.16
CA ALA A 256 16.86 11.51 -1.90
C ALA A 256 16.48 12.65 -0.94
N PHE A 257 15.33 13.30 -1.16
CA PHE A 257 14.85 14.37 -0.29
C PHE A 257 14.61 13.88 1.14
N LEU A 258 13.83 12.81 1.35
CA LEU A 258 13.56 12.28 2.69
C LEU A 258 14.84 11.77 3.38
N ARG A 259 15.75 11.15 2.62
CA ARG A 259 17.04 10.70 3.13
C ARG A 259 17.86 11.87 3.67
N ALA A 260 17.91 12.99 2.95
CA ALA A 260 18.59 14.20 3.40
C ALA A 260 17.86 14.90 4.57
N ALA A 261 16.55 15.13 4.43
CA ALA A 261 15.74 15.84 5.43
C ALA A 261 15.73 15.12 6.78
N PHE A 262 15.60 13.79 6.77
CA PHE A 262 15.56 12.96 7.97
C PHE A 262 16.89 12.26 8.31
N ALA A 263 17.96 12.43 7.53
CA ALA A 263 19.27 11.80 7.73
C ALA A 263 19.20 10.27 7.90
N THR A 264 18.57 9.56 6.96
CA THR A 264 18.27 8.11 7.11
C THR A 264 19.43 7.18 6.72
N ASP A 265 20.63 7.72 6.50
CA ASP A 265 21.80 6.97 6.00
C ASP A 265 22.19 5.84 6.96
N ASP A 266 22.29 6.18 8.24
CA ASP A 266 22.70 5.27 9.32
C ASP A 266 21.54 4.46 9.91
N LEU A 267 20.33 4.61 9.36
CA LEU A 267 19.17 3.85 9.82
C LEU A 267 19.14 2.45 9.18
N PRO A 268 19.11 1.37 9.98
CA PRO A 268 18.71 0.05 9.49
C PRO A 268 17.28 0.12 8.96
N LYS A 269 17.06 -0.35 7.73
CA LYS A 269 15.79 -0.26 7.01
C LYS A 269 15.13 -1.64 7.01
N PRO A 270 13.96 -1.84 7.66
CA PRO A 270 13.21 -3.08 7.53
C PRO A 270 12.83 -3.28 6.07
N ASP A 271 13.25 -4.40 5.49
CA ASP A 271 12.88 -4.75 4.13
C ASP A 271 11.55 -5.51 4.14
N THR A 272 10.50 -4.89 3.61
CA THR A 272 9.16 -5.50 3.48
C THR A 272 8.95 -6.19 2.13
N THR A 273 10.00 -6.29 1.31
CA THR A 273 9.94 -6.74 -0.08
C THR A 273 10.78 -7.99 -0.34
N THR A 274 11.67 -8.34 0.59
CA THR A 274 12.66 -9.41 0.43
C THR A 274 12.61 -10.41 1.58
N LEU A 275 12.66 -11.70 1.23
CA LEU A 275 12.87 -12.79 2.18
C LEU A 275 14.03 -13.65 1.68
N ALA A 276 15.01 -13.93 2.55
CA ALA A 276 16.22 -14.70 2.22
C ALA A 276 16.96 -14.20 0.95
N GLY A 277 17.03 -12.88 0.76
CA GLY A 277 17.71 -12.25 -0.38
C GLY A 277 16.93 -12.29 -1.70
N ARG A 278 15.72 -12.86 -1.73
CA ARG A 278 14.85 -12.92 -2.91
C ARG A 278 13.61 -12.06 -2.70
N ARG A 279 13.09 -11.49 -3.79
CA ARG A 279 11.82 -10.77 -3.76
C ARG A 279 10.73 -11.71 -3.26
N ILE A 280 9.93 -11.25 -2.30
CA ILE A 280 8.77 -11.98 -1.80
C ILE A 280 7.78 -12.16 -2.97
N TYR A 281 7.25 -13.36 -3.11
CA TYR A 281 6.13 -13.68 -3.99
C TYR A 281 4.95 -14.17 -3.16
N TYR A 282 3.74 -13.74 -3.52
CA TYR A 282 2.49 -14.33 -3.06
C TYR A 282 1.39 -14.12 -4.12
N SER A 283 0.30 -14.88 -4.06
CA SER A 283 -0.87 -14.59 -4.89
C SER A 283 -2.14 -14.72 -4.06
N HIS A 284 -3.18 -13.99 -4.45
CA HIS A 284 -4.47 -14.03 -3.78
C HIS A 284 -5.63 -13.75 -4.73
N ILE A 285 -6.77 -14.36 -4.41
CA ILE A 285 -8.00 -14.25 -5.18
C ILE A 285 -9.14 -13.76 -4.30
N ASP A 286 -9.74 -12.64 -4.69
CA ASP A 286 -10.99 -12.15 -4.14
C ASP A 286 -12.17 -12.96 -4.71
N GLY A 287 -13.23 -13.08 -3.90
CA GLY A 287 -14.36 -13.97 -4.19
C GLY A 287 -15.28 -13.50 -5.30
N ASP A 288 -15.10 -12.28 -5.80
CA ASP A 288 -16.02 -11.65 -6.75
C ASP A 288 -16.12 -12.44 -8.05
N GLY A 289 -17.36 -12.63 -8.51
CA GLY A 289 -17.66 -13.39 -9.71
C GLY A 289 -17.53 -14.91 -9.55
N TRP A 290 -17.48 -15.43 -8.32
CA TRP A 290 -17.41 -16.87 -8.04
C TRP A 290 -18.40 -17.69 -8.87
N ARG A 291 -19.64 -17.20 -8.96
CA ARG A 291 -20.77 -17.87 -9.64
C ARG A 291 -21.07 -17.30 -11.03
N ASN A 292 -20.25 -16.40 -11.56
CA ASN A 292 -20.43 -15.90 -12.93
C ASN A 292 -20.33 -17.06 -13.91
N VAL A 293 -21.19 -17.08 -14.92
CA VAL A 293 -21.11 -18.11 -15.97
C VAL A 293 -20.01 -17.71 -16.94
N SER A 294 -19.06 -18.62 -17.16
CA SER A 294 -17.95 -18.38 -18.07
C SER A 294 -18.41 -18.28 -19.52
N LEU A 295 -17.87 -17.27 -20.18
CA LEU A 295 -17.98 -16.96 -21.59
C LEU A 295 -16.66 -17.22 -22.32
N ALA A 296 -15.67 -17.84 -21.66
CA ALA A 296 -14.44 -18.28 -22.30
C ALA A 296 -14.74 -19.38 -23.33
N ASP A 297 -13.95 -19.44 -24.40
CA ASP A 297 -14.31 -20.16 -25.64
C ASP A 297 -14.64 -21.65 -25.40
N GLU A 298 -13.89 -22.31 -24.52
CA GLU A 298 -14.07 -23.73 -24.18
C GLU A 298 -15.29 -23.99 -23.28
N TYR A 299 -15.71 -22.99 -22.51
CA TYR A 299 -16.76 -23.10 -21.49
C TYR A 299 -18.09 -22.47 -21.93
N ALA A 300 -18.07 -21.70 -23.02
CA ALA A 300 -19.20 -20.97 -23.55
C ALA A 300 -20.36 -21.94 -23.89
N GLY A 301 -21.54 -21.65 -23.34
CA GLY A 301 -22.75 -22.47 -23.52
C GLY A 301 -22.90 -23.66 -22.57
N HIS A 302 -21.91 -23.92 -21.70
CA HIS A 302 -21.92 -25.07 -20.77
C HIS A 302 -22.35 -24.75 -19.34
N GLN A 303 -22.73 -23.49 -19.04
CA GLN A 303 -23.12 -23.02 -17.69
C GLN A 303 -22.05 -23.29 -16.61
N VAL A 304 -20.78 -23.31 -17.00
CA VAL A 304 -19.66 -23.52 -16.08
C VAL A 304 -19.35 -22.20 -15.37
N ILE A 305 -19.28 -22.23 -14.04
CA ILE A 305 -19.00 -21.02 -13.25
C ILE A 305 -17.51 -20.64 -13.28
N SER A 306 -17.19 -19.36 -13.18
CA SER A 306 -15.82 -18.85 -13.26
C SER A 306 -14.90 -19.44 -12.19
N ALA A 307 -15.39 -19.71 -10.96
CA ALA A 307 -14.59 -20.38 -9.94
C ALA A 307 -14.13 -21.79 -10.36
N ARG A 308 -14.93 -22.51 -11.17
CA ARG A 308 -14.50 -23.81 -11.74
C ARG A 308 -13.43 -23.59 -12.82
N VAL A 309 -13.59 -22.60 -13.69
CA VAL A 309 -12.60 -22.28 -14.71
C VAL A 309 -11.27 -21.89 -14.08
N ILE A 310 -11.25 -21.00 -13.08
CA ILE A 310 -10.04 -20.61 -12.34
C ILE A 310 -9.38 -21.82 -11.68
N LEU A 311 -10.16 -22.70 -11.05
CA LEU A 311 -9.64 -23.94 -10.47
C LEU A 311 -8.91 -24.80 -11.50
N GLU A 312 -9.54 -25.09 -12.64
CA GLU A 312 -9.01 -26.03 -13.63
C GLU A 312 -7.86 -25.43 -14.46
N GLU A 313 -7.91 -24.13 -14.77
CA GLU A 313 -6.95 -23.48 -15.68
C GLU A 313 -5.81 -22.75 -14.95
N ALA A 314 -6.09 -22.05 -13.86
CA ALA A 314 -5.15 -21.12 -13.23
C ALA A 314 -4.55 -21.63 -11.91
N ILE A 315 -5.16 -22.61 -11.23
CA ILE A 315 -4.69 -23.10 -9.93
C ILE A 315 -4.20 -24.55 -9.97
N ARG A 316 -5.02 -25.48 -10.49
CA ARG A 316 -4.64 -26.91 -10.55
C ARG A 316 -3.38 -27.16 -11.38
N PRO A 317 -3.15 -26.47 -12.52
CA PRO A 317 -1.94 -26.68 -13.32
C PRO A 317 -0.64 -26.16 -12.68
N PHE A 318 -0.73 -25.32 -11.64
CA PHE A 318 0.41 -24.67 -10.99
C PHE A 318 0.54 -25.06 -9.50
N PRO A 319 0.82 -26.34 -9.18
CA PRO A 319 0.85 -26.83 -7.81
C PRO A 319 1.99 -26.27 -6.94
N ASP A 320 2.98 -25.61 -7.55
CA ASP A 320 4.13 -24.99 -6.91
C ASP A 320 3.92 -23.50 -6.58
N LEU A 321 2.83 -22.88 -7.06
CA LEU A 321 2.49 -21.48 -6.77
C LEU A 321 1.49 -21.38 -5.61
N PRO A 322 1.89 -20.83 -4.45
CA PRO A 322 0.96 -20.62 -3.34
C PRO A 322 -0.05 -19.52 -3.67
N VAL A 323 -1.32 -19.76 -3.32
CA VAL A 323 -2.42 -18.82 -3.56
C VAL A 323 -3.37 -18.78 -2.38
N THR A 324 -3.80 -17.59 -1.95
CA THR A 324 -4.87 -17.44 -0.96
C THR A 324 -6.21 -17.26 -1.66
N VAL A 325 -7.17 -18.15 -1.40
CA VAL A 325 -8.51 -18.07 -2.01
C VAL A 325 -9.53 -17.61 -0.96
N SER A 326 -10.18 -16.48 -1.24
CA SER A 326 -11.08 -15.80 -0.30
C SER A 326 -12.48 -15.62 -0.90
N PRO A 327 -13.42 -16.55 -0.71
CA PRO A 327 -14.78 -16.37 -1.20
C PRO A 327 -15.54 -15.29 -0.42
N ILE A 328 -16.50 -14.66 -1.09
CA ILE A 328 -17.62 -13.98 -0.43
C ILE A 328 -18.54 -15.08 0.08
N THR A 329 -18.68 -15.21 1.40
CA THR A 329 -19.26 -16.46 1.92
C THR A 329 -20.78 -16.56 1.75
N ALA A 330 -21.49 -15.47 1.47
CA ALA A 330 -22.90 -15.51 1.04
C ALA A 330 -23.10 -16.22 -0.33
N ASP A 331 -22.07 -16.25 -1.20
CA ASP A 331 -22.08 -17.04 -2.44
C ASP A 331 -21.93 -18.55 -2.20
N LEU A 332 -21.59 -18.95 -0.98
CA LEU A 332 -21.37 -20.35 -0.58
C LEU A 332 -22.37 -20.84 0.47
N ASP A 333 -23.02 -19.93 1.20
CA ASP A 333 -23.97 -20.27 2.25
C ASP A 333 -25.35 -20.64 1.68
N PRO A 334 -25.84 -21.88 1.85
CA PRO A 334 -27.17 -22.30 1.38
C PRO A 334 -28.34 -21.57 2.04
N ALA A 335 -28.13 -20.94 3.19
CA ALA A 335 -29.14 -20.07 3.81
C ALA A 335 -29.24 -18.70 3.11
N TRP A 336 -28.28 -18.39 2.23
CA TRP A 336 -28.21 -17.18 1.43
C TRP A 336 -28.31 -17.56 -0.05
N TYR A 337 -27.23 -17.36 -0.81
CA TYR A 337 -27.22 -17.59 -2.26
C TYR A 337 -26.40 -18.80 -2.68
N GLY A 338 -25.79 -19.52 -1.74
CA GLY A 338 -24.95 -20.67 -2.03
C GLY A 338 -25.69 -21.82 -2.69
N ASP A 339 -25.23 -22.20 -3.88
CA ASP A 339 -25.66 -23.42 -4.56
C ASP A 339 -24.58 -24.52 -4.51
N GLU A 340 -24.93 -25.72 -4.97
CA GLU A 340 -24.02 -26.85 -4.90
C GLU A 340 -22.83 -26.73 -5.87
N ALA A 341 -22.98 -26.03 -7.00
CA ALA A 341 -21.88 -25.84 -7.95
C ALA A 341 -20.80 -24.93 -7.33
N ALA A 342 -21.20 -23.83 -6.71
CA ALA A 342 -20.32 -22.90 -6.01
C ALA A 342 -19.58 -23.60 -4.86
N ARG A 343 -20.31 -24.37 -4.05
CA ARG A 343 -19.76 -25.10 -2.90
C ARG A 343 -18.86 -26.25 -3.32
N ALA A 344 -19.18 -26.96 -4.41
CA ALA A 344 -18.31 -28.01 -4.95
C ALA A 344 -16.98 -27.42 -5.45
N ALA A 345 -17.00 -26.30 -6.17
CA ALA A 345 -15.78 -25.59 -6.57
C ALA A 345 -14.95 -25.16 -5.35
N ALA A 346 -15.59 -24.65 -4.29
CA ALA A 346 -14.90 -24.28 -3.05
C ALA A 346 -14.21 -25.47 -2.38
N ARG A 347 -14.90 -26.61 -2.24
CA ARG A 347 -14.31 -27.83 -1.65
C ARG A 347 -13.12 -28.32 -2.47
N ASP A 348 -13.22 -28.30 -3.79
CA ASP A 348 -12.13 -28.74 -4.67
C ASP A 348 -10.92 -27.81 -4.61
N LEU A 349 -11.12 -26.50 -4.62
CA LEU A 349 -10.05 -25.50 -4.39
C LEU A 349 -9.40 -25.70 -3.03
N PHE A 350 -10.21 -25.81 -1.97
CA PHE A 350 -9.71 -25.93 -0.59
C PHE A 350 -8.99 -27.26 -0.33
N ALA A 351 -9.26 -28.30 -1.12
CA ALA A 351 -8.54 -29.56 -1.06
C ALA A 351 -7.10 -29.48 -1.59
N LEU A 352 -6.77 -28.48 -2.41
CA LEU A 352 -5.43 -28.35 -2.99
C LEU A 352 -4.40 -27.91 -1.93
N PRO A 353 -3.19 -28.50 -1.90
CA PRO A 353 -2.18 -28.22 -0.89
C PRO A 353 -1.60 -26.79 -0.99
N GLN A 354 -1.51 -26.22 -2.19
CA GLN A 354 -0.98 -24.88 -2.44
C GLN A 354 -1.97 -23.74 -2.15
N VAL A 355 -3.24 -24.06 -1.90
CA VAL A 355 -4.28 -23.08 -1.59
C VAL A 355 -4.27 -22.76 -0.09
N GLU A 356 -4.04 -21.51 0.30
CA GLU A 356 -4.35 -20.99 1.64
C GLU A 356 -5.81 -20.53 1.69
N LEU A 357 -6.48 -20.78 2.82
CA LEU A 357 -7.86 -20.35 3.01
C LEU A 357 -7.90 -18.91 3.49
N GLY A 358 -8.65 -18.06 2.79
CA GLY A 358 -9.03 -16.75 3.28
C GLY A 358 -10.55 -16.55 3.24
N THR A 359 -10.99 -15.36 3.61
CA THR A 359 -12.39 -14.93 3.48
C THR A 359 -12.44 -13.52 2.92
N HIS A 360 -13.37 -13.29 1.99
CA HIS A 360 -13.65 -11.97 1.44
C HIS A 360 -14.98 -11.45 2.04
N THR A 361 -15.09 -11.59 3.36
CA THR A 361 -16.27 -11.29 4.19
C THR A 361 -17.48 -12.18 3.92
N HIS A 362 -18.61 -11.88 4.57
CA HIS A 362 -19.87 -12.58 4.31
C HIS A 362 -20.71 -11.87 3.28
N THR A 363 -20.93 -10.57 3.47
CA THR A 363 -21.92 -9.83 2.68
C THR A 363 -21.32 -8.86 1.67
N HIS A 364 -20.00 -8.82 1.61
CA HIS A 364 -19.20 -7.96 0.73
C HIS A 364 -19.57 -6.48 0.88
N PRO A 365 -19.20 -5.85 2.02
CA PRO A 365 -19.31 -4.41 2.18
C PRO A 365 -18.56 -3.67 1.06
N PHE A 366 -19.27 -2.78 0.37
CA PHE A 366 -18.67 -1.90 -0.63
C PHE A 366 -18.19 -0.59 0.00
N ALA A 367 -18.90 -0.08 1.02
CA ALA A 367 -18.57 1.16 1.72
C ALA A 367 -18.43 0.92 3.23
N TRP A 368 -17.23 0.61 3.71
CA TRP A 368 -17.04 0.23 5.12
C TRP A 368 -17.40 1.35 6.10
N GLY A 369 -17.15 2.62 5.73
CA GLY A 369 -17.49 3.78 6.56
C GLY A 369 -19.00 3.93 6.84
N PHE A 370 -19.86 3.40 5.97
CA PHE A 370 -21.31 3.39 6.22
C PHE A 370 -21.65 2.59 7.48
N PHE A 371 -20.90 1.51 7.76
CA PHE A 371 -21.17 0.55 8.82
C PHE A 371 -20.48 0.84 10.16
N GLU A 372 -19.62 1.86 10.24
CA GLU A 372 -18.84 2.17 11.45
C GLU A 372 -19.73 2.47 12.68
N HIS A 373 -20.88 3.09 12.44
CA HIS A 373 -21.93 3.36 13.42
C HIS A 373 -23.28 2.85 12.90
N TYR A 374 -23.31 1.56 12.57
CA TYR A 374 -24.46 0.95 11.92
C TYR A 374 -25.70 0.88 12.84
N GLU A 375 -26.84 1.25 12.28
CA GLU A 375 -28.18 0.98 12.80
C GLU A 375 -29.03 0.45 11.63
N ALA A 376 -29.86 -0.57 11.87
CA ALA A 376 -30.62 -1.23 10.80
C ALA A 376 -31.50 -0.27 9.97
N GLN A 377 -31.98 0.81 10.59
CA GLN A 377 -32.78 1.85 9.95
C GLN A 377 -32.01 2.61 8.87
N ARG A 378 -30.67 2.72 8.99
CA ARG A 378 -29.82 3.33 7.95
C ARG A 378 -29.84 2.52 6.67
N GLU A 379 -30.01 1.20 6.77
CA GLU A 379 -30.14 0.32 5.61
C GLU A 379 -31.54 0.28 4.98
N ALA A 380 -32.57 0.76 5.70
CA ALA A 380 -33.97 0.63 5.28
C ALA A 380 -34.25 1.27 3.90
N ALA A 381 -33.56 2.38 3.58
CA ALA A 381 -33.68 3.06 2.29
C ALA A 381 -33.13 2.23 1.10
N TYR A 382 -32.33 1.20 1.37
CA TYR A 382 -31.67 0.37 0.37
C TYR A 382 -32.32 -1.01 0.21
N LEU A 383 -33.11 -1.47 1.18
CA LEU A 383 -33.79 -2.78 1.17
C LEU A 383 -34.54 -3.10 -0.15
N PRO A 384 -35.36 -2.20 -0.71
CA PRO A 384 -36.06 -2.49 -1.97
C PRO A 384 -35.12 -2.73 -3.16
N ARG A 385 -33.89 -2.19 -3.10
CA ARG A 385 -32.91 -2.35 -4.18
C ARG A 385 -32.23 -3.71 -4.15
N TYR A 386 -31.99 -4.24 -2.95
CA TYR A 386 -31.51 -5.60 -2.77
C TYR A 386 -32.46 -6.62 -3.42
N GLU A 387 -33.77 -6.43 -3.26
CA GLU A 387 -34.80 -7.30 -3.84
C GLU A 387 -34.81 -7.23 -5.39
N THR A 388 -34.63 -6.05 -5.98
CA THR A 388 -34.53 -5.90 -7.45
C THR A 388 -33.24 -6.49 -8.04
N MET A 389 -32.18 -6.62 -7.25
CA MET A 389 -30.94 -7.30 -7.63
C MET A 389 -31.05 -8.83 -7.52
N GLN A 390 -32.03 -9.35 -6.77
CA GLN A 390 -32.24 -10.77 -6.51
C GLN A 390 -33.19 -11.40 -7.53
N GLY A 391 -32.70 -11.59 -8.77
CA GLY A 391 -33.53 -12.06 -9.90
C GLY A 391 -32.87 -13.05 -10.87
N GLY A 392 -31.72 -13.64 -10.53
CA GLY A 392 -31.17 -14.79 -11.27
C GLY A 392 -30.71 -14.53 -12.72
N ARG A 393 -30.52 -13.29 -13.15
CA ARG A 393 -29.91 -12.94 -14.46
C ARG A 393 -28.95 -11.74 -14.44
N TYR A 394 -28.58 -11.24 -13.27
CA TYR A 394 -27.91 -9.94 -13.15
C TYR A 394 -26.79 -9.89 -12.08
N PHE A 395 -25.99 -10.96 -11.97
CA PHE A 395 -24.59 -10.79 -11.53
C PHE A 395 -23.69 -10.42 -12.74
N GLY A 396 -24.27 -9.75 -13.74
CA GLY A 396 -23.53 -8.99 -14.73
C GLY A 396 -23.06 -7.71 -14.07
N TRP A 397 -21.74 -7.55 -14.01
CA TRP A 397 -21.01 -6.49 -13.33
C TRP A 397 -21.44 -5.06 -13.74
N GLU A 398 -22.14 -4.86 -14.86
CA GLU A 398 -22.64 -3.57 -15.38
C GLU A 398 -23.36 -2.64 -14.37
N GLY A 399 -24.04 -3.18 -13.36
CA GLY A 399 -24.67 -2.38 -12.30
C GLY A 399 -23.69 -1.92 -11.21
N LEU A 400 -22.70 -2.75 -10.89
CA LEU A 400 -21.63 -2.52 -9.92
C LEU A 400 -20.48 -1.69 -10.54
N GLU A 401 -20.31 -1.75 -11.87
CA GLU A 401 -19.34 -0.99 -12.67
C GLU A 401 -19.47 0.52 -12.49
N LYS A 402 -20.71 1.05 -12.48
CA LYS A 402 -20.95 2.48 -12.23
C LYS A 402 -20.67 2.86 -10.77
N GLN A 403 -20.84 1.91 -9.87
CA GLN A 403 -20.75 2.11 -8.43
C GLN A 403 -19.29 2.09 -7.93
N HIS A 404 -18.49 1.10 -8.34
CA HIS A 404 -17.05 1.05 -8.02
C HIS A 404 -16.24 2.16 -8.73
N ALA A 405 -16.60 2.54 -9.96
CA ALA A 405 -15.87 3.57 -10.71
C ALA A 405 -15.94 4.97 -10.10
N GLN A 406 -17.01 5.29 -9.38
CA GLN A 406 -17.16 6.58 -8.72
C GLN A 406 -16.62 6.59 -7.29
N LEU A 407 -16.59 5.45 -6.59
CA LEU A 407 -16.02 5.35 -5.24
C LEU A 407 -14.49 5.32 -5.24
N LEU A 408 -13.89 4.80 -6.32
CA LEU A 408 -12.45 4.78 -6.55
C LEU A 408 -11.96 5.97 -7.41
N ALA A 409 -12.89 6.78 -7.96
CA ALA A 409 -12.53 8.00 -8.68
C ALA A 409 -11.90 9.00 -7.71
N GLU A 410 -10.60 9.21 -7.89
CA GLU A 410 -9.78 10.14 -7.14
C GLU A 410 -10.10 11.59 -7.51
N ASP A 411 -11.20 12.16 -7.02
CA ASP A 411 -11.38 13.61 -6.97
C ASP A 411 -11.82 14.07 -5.57
N GLU A 412 -11.23 15.18 -5.14
CA GLU A 412 -11.16 15.70 -3.76
C GLU A 412 -12.48 16.29 -3.23
N ASP A 413 -13.58 16.16 -3.96
CA ASP A 413 -14.87 16.73 -3.59
C ASP A 413 -15.90 15.63 -3.33
N GLU A 414 -16.29 15.49 -2.06
CA GLU A 414 -17.43 14.72 -1.55
C GLU A 414 -17.76 13.42 -2.31
N VAL A 415 -17.43 12.28 -1.71
CA VAL A 415 -18.20 11.04 -1.97
C VAL A 415 -19.62 11.28 -1.46
N SER A 416 -20.42 11.92 -2.29
CA SER A 416 -21.86 12.03 -2.12
C SER A 416 -22.39 10.63 -2.38
N TYR A 417 -22.85 9.97 -1.31
CA TYR A 417 -23.66 8.76 -1.41
C TYR A 417 -25.00 9.13 -2.07
N THR A 418 -24.98 9.40 -3.37
CA THR A 418 -26.18 9.74 -4.12
C THR A 418 -27.10 8.53 -4.14
N ALA A 419 -28.40 8.79 -4.29
CA ALA A 419 -29.49 7.85 -4.10
C ALA A 419 -29.53 6.64 -5.05
N ALA A 420 -28.44 6.25 -5.72
CA ALA A 420 -28.35 5.14 -6.69
C ALA A 420 -27.52 3.92 -6.23
N TYR A 421 -27.04 3.93 -4.99
CA TYR A 421 -26.04 2.97 -4.48
C TYR A 421 -26.59 2.06 -3.37
N VAL A 422 -26.01 0.85 -3.19
CA VAL A 422 -26.25 -0.03 -2.02
C VAL A 422 -24.93 -0.24 -1.26
N PRO A 423 -24.90 -0.23 0.09
CA PRO A 423 -23.65 -0.21 0.86
C PRO A 423 -22.85 -1.52 0.90
N ARG A 424 -23.43 -2.64 0.47
CA ARG A 424 -22.84 -4.00 0.42
C ARG A 424 -23.54 -4.85 -0.62
N ALA A 425 -23.01 -6.02 -1.00
CA ALA A 425 -23.60 -6.87 -2.04
C ALA A 425 -24.84 -7.66 -1.57
N TYR A 426 -24.83 -8.18 -0.34
CA TYR A 426 -25.89 -9.06 0.17
C TYR A 426 -26.52 -8.50 1.45
N ALA A 427 -27.86 -8.50 1.55
CA ALA A 427 -28.56 -7.93 2.71
C ALA A 427 -29.79 -8.76 3.14
N LEU A 428 -29.63 -10.09 3.26
CA LEU A 428 -30.68 -10.97 3.79
C LEU A 428 -30.86 -10.85 5.32
N ALA A 429 -29.85 -10.32 6.01
CA ALA A 429 -29.88 -10.00 7.43
C ALA A 429 -29.18 -8.65 7.67
N PRO A 430 -29.48 -7.92 8.76
CA PRO A 430 -28.75 -6.71 9.14
C PRO A 430 -27.24 -6.93 9.20
N PHE A 431 -26.45 -5.89 8.93
CA PHE A 431 -24.99 -5.96 9.03
C PHE A 431 -24.54 -6.34 10.45
N ASP A 432 -23.61 -7.29 10.54
CA ASP A 432 -23.04 -7.76 11.80
C ASP A 432 -21.56 -8.11 11.60
N ILE A 433 -20.67 -7.45 12.34
CA ILE A 433 -19.22 -7.67 12.31
C ILE A 433 -18.87 -9.14 12.63
N ASN A 434 -19.60 -9.78 13.55
CA ASN A 434 -19.37 -11.19 13.88
C ASN A 434 -19.66 -12.11 12.70
N LEU A 435 -20.67 -11.77 11.88
CA LEU A 435 -20.97 -12.50 10.67
C LEU A 435 -19.92 -12.25 9.59
N GLU A 436 -19.52 -10.99 9.39
CA GLU A 436 -18.50 -10.63 8.38
C GLU A 436 -17.13 -11.26 8.63
N VAL A 437 -16.75 -11.45 9.90
CA VAL A 437 -15.44 -11.99 10.29
C VAL A 437 -15.54 -13.43 10.77
N GLY A 438 -16.18 -13.69 11.90
CA GLY A 438 -16.22 -15.03 12.50
C GLY A 438 -17.13 -16.01 11.73
N GLY A 439 -18.29 -15.53 11.31
CA GLY A 439 -19.26 -16.31 10.54
C GLY A 439 -18.73 -16.72 9.18
N SER A 440 -18.10 -15.79 8.47
CA SER A 440 -17.45 -16.04 7.18
C SER A 440 -16.30 -17.05 7.29
N VAL A 441 -15.43 -16.92 8.30
CA VAL A 441 -14.40 -17.93 8.63
C VAL A 441 -15.04 -19.30 8.84
N ALA A 442 -16.11 -19.38 9.63
CA ALA A 442 -16.77 -20.65 9.92
C ALA A 442 -17.38 -21.30 8.66
N ILE A 443 -17.89 -20.52 7.70
CA ILE A 443 -18.40 -21.03 6.42
C ILE A 443 -17.25 -21.61 5.59
N VAL A 444 -16.14 -20.88 5.47
CA VAL A 444 -14.94 -21.34 4.73
C VAL A 444 -14.40 -22.64 5.32
N GLU A 445 -14.19 -22.69 6.63
CA GLU A 445 -13.62 -23.86 7.30
C GLU A 445 -14.53 -25.10 7.22
N ARG A 446 -15.86 -24.94 7.16
CA ARG A 446 -16.79 -26.06 6.96
C ARG A 446 -16.68 -26.72 5.59
N LEU A 447 -16.18 -25.99 4.58
CA LEU A 447 -15.97 -26.50 3.23
C LEU A 447 -14.53 -26.99 3.01
N ALA A 448 -13.64 -26.80 3.98
CA ALA A 448 -12.26 -27.20 3.88
C ALA A 448 -12.02 -28.63 4.41
N PRO A 449 -10.93 -29.29 3.98
CA PRO A 449 -10.49 -30.53 4.60
C PRO A 449 -10.17 -30.34 6.10
N PRO A 450 -10.32 -31.39 6.94
CA PRO A 450 -9.98 -31.33 8.34
C PRO A 450 -8.54 -30.82 8.59
N GLY A 451 -8.39 -29.88 9.52
CA GLY A 451 -7.10 -29.33 9.91
C GLY A 451 -6.64 -28.11 9.11
N LYS A 452 -7.28 -27.79 7.98
CA LYS A 452 -7.03 -26.57 7.22
C LYS A 452 -7.84 -25.41 7.80
N ARG A 453 -7.19 -24.27 8.08
CA ARG A 453 -7.77 -23.14 8.80
C ARG A 453 -7.74 -21.87 7.94
N CYS A 454 -8.74 -21.01 8.10
CA CYS A 454 -8.73 -19.68 7.51
C CYS A 454 -7.62 -18.83 8.15
N ARG A 455 -6.84 -18.12 7.34
CA ARG A 455 -5.66 -17.36 7.79
C ARG A 455 -5.75 -15.87 7.54
N VAL A 456 -6.50 -15.45 6.52
CA VAL A 456 -6.50 -14.06 6.04
C VAL A 456 -7.92 -13.60 5.73
N ILE A 457 -8.24 -12.36 6.11
CA ILE A 457 -9.38 -11.62 5.56
C ILE A 457 -8.89 -10.69 4.44
N GLN A 458 -9.53 -10.78 3.28
CA GLN A 458 -9.31 -9.88 2.15
C GLN A 458 -10.41 -8.82 2.18
N TRP A 459 -10.05 -7.53 2.23
CA TRP A 459 -11.03 -6.45 2.36
C TRP A 459 -11.78 -6.23 1.05
N SER A 460 -13.11 -6.23 1.13
CA SER A 460 -14.01 -5.93 0.02
C SER A 460 -14.20 -4.42 -0.18
N GLY A 461 -14.73 -4.04 -1.34
CA GLY A 461 -15.23 -2.69 -1.59
C GLY A 461 -14.15 -1.62 -1.63
N ASP A 462 -14.40 -0.49 -0.96
CA ASP A 462 -13.45 0.61 -0.80
C ASP A 462 -12.19 0.23 -0.02
N THR A 463 -12.14 -0.96 0.59
CA THR A 463 -11.03 -1.45 1.41
C THR A 463 -10.71 -0.52 2.58
N LEU A 464 -11.71 0.17 3.14
CA LEU A 464 -11.55 1.09 4.26
C LEU A 464 -12.12 0.54 5.58
N PRO A 465 -11.67 -0.63 6.10
CA PRO A 465 -12.19 -1.16 7.36
C PRO A 465 -12.02 -0.17 8.51
N PHE A 466 -12.99 -0.13 9.41
CA PHE A 466 -12.98 0.68 10.63
C PHE A 466 -12.48 -0.11 11.84
N ALA A 467 -12.17 0.59 12.94
CA ALA A 467 -11.42 0.03 14.07
C ALA A 467 -12.06 -1.21 14.71
N ALA A 468 -13.40 -1.27 14.80
CA ALA A 468 -14.09 -2.41 15.40
C ALA A 468 -13.97 -3.69 14.55
N VAL A 469 -14.00 -3.58 13.21
CA VAL A 469 -13.79 -4.74 12.33
C VAL A 469 -12.35 -5.20 12.38
N MET A 470 -11.38 -4.27 12.40
CA MET A 470 -9.96 -4.60 12.61
C MET A 470 -9.73 -5.34 13.94
N ALA A 471 -10.44 -4.94 15.00
CA ALA A 471 -10.41 -5.63 16.29
C ALA A 471 -10.98 -7.05 16.22
N ALA A 472 -12.12 -7.23 15.55
CA ALA A 472 -12.70 -8.55 15.34
C ALA A 472 -11.77 -9.47 14.52
N THR A 473 -11.15 -8.95 13.46
CA THR A 473 -10.15 -9.66 12.65
C THR A 473 -8.96 -10.11 13.48
N ALA A 474 -8.40 -9.21 14.31
CA ALA A 474 -7.30 -9.54 15.20
C ALA A 474 -7.69 -10.58 16.27
N ALA A 475 -8.89 -10.46 16.84
CA ALA A 475 -9.42 -11.42 17.82
C ALA A 475 -9.64 -12.81 17.21
N ALA A 476 -9.97 -12.88 15.91
CA ALA A 476 -10.07 -14.13 15.14
C ALA A 476 -8.69 -14.71 14.75
N GLY A 477 -7.59 -14.01 15.02
CA GLY A 477 -6.24 -14.45 14.68
C GLY A 477 -5.92 -14.41 13.18
N LEU A 478 -6.64 -13.57 12.42
CA LEU A 478 -6.48 -13.45 10.97
C LEU A 478 -5.45 -12.37 10.61
N GLY A 479 -4.65 -12.66 9.59
CA GLY A 479 -4.00 -11.61 8.79
C GLY A 479 -5.05 -10.82 7.99
N ASN A 480 -4.67 -9.66 7.48
CA ASN A 480 -5.55 -8.89 6.60
C ASN A 480 -4.77 -8.28 5.43
N ILE A 481 -5.41 -8.16 4.27
CA ILE A 481 -4.82 -7.59 3.06
C ILE A 481 -5.89 -6.93 2.18
N ASN A 482 -5.45 -6.17 1.18
CA ASN A 482 -6.18 -5.37 0.18
C ASN A 482 -6.16 -3.85 0.46
N GLY A 483 -6.35 -3.09 -0.61
CA GLY A 483 -6.17 -1.65 -0.69
C GLY A 483 -4.80 -1.26 -1.25
N GLY A 484 -4.63 0.03 -1.52
CA GLY A 484 -3.38 0.62 -2.03
C GLY A 484 -3.30 0.68 -3.56
N ASP A 485 -3.83 -0.31 -4.29
CA ASP A 485 -4.00 -0.30 -5.75
C ASP A 485 -2.76 0.14 -6.55
N SER A 486 -1.59 -0.38 -6.16
CA SER A 486 -0.34 0.03 -6.79
C SER A 486 -0.23 -0.41 -8.25
N ARG A 487 0.05 0.55 -9.14
CA ARG A 487 0.41 0.30 -10.55
C ARG A 487 1.64 1.12 -10.92
N PHE A 488 2.53 0.55 -11.72
CA PHE A 488 3.67 1.26 -12.27
C PHE A 488 3.99 0.74 -13.67
N ASP A 489 3.18 1.13 -14.65
CA ASP A 489 3.23 0.66 -16.03
C ASP A 489 3.08 1.83 -17.01
N GLY A 490 2.87 1.57 -18.30
CA GLY A 490 2.70 2.61 -19.31
C GLY A 490 1.57 3.61 -19.03
N ASP A 491 0.47 3.17 -18.40
CA ASP A 491 -0.66 4.05 -18.03
C ASP A 491 -0.35 4.84 -16.75
N PHE A 492 0.45 4.26 -15.84
CA PHE A 492 0.81 4.83 -14.54
C PHE A 492 2.34 4.95 -14.35
N PRO A 493 3.04 5.81 -15.12
CA PRO A 493 4.50 5.78 -15.23
C PRO A 493 5.20 6.57 -14.11
N SER A 494 4.92 6.27 -12.84
CA SER A 494 5.56 6.94 -11.69
C SER A 494 5.48 6.15 -10.38
N TYR A 495 6.49 6.30 -9.51
CA TYR A 495 6.43 5.92 -8.10
C TYR A 495 5.28 6.59 -7.34
N ALA A 496 4.71 7.69 -7.84
CA ALA A 496 3.53 8.34 -7.27
C ALA A 496 2.23 7.50 -7.38
N PHE A 497 2.27 6.37 -8.08
CA PHE A 497 1.19 5.38 -8.15
C PHE A 497 1.51 4.09 -7.36
N VAL A 498 2.59 4.09 -6.58
CA VAL A 498 2.98 2.96 -5.74
C VAL A 498 2.65 3.29 -4.28
N ALA A 499 1.74 2.51 -3.71
CA ALA A 499 1.19 2.72 -2.38
C ALA A 499 2.17 2.38 -1.25
N PRO A 500 1.95 2.93 -0.04
CA PRO A 500 2.71 2.53 1.13
C PRO A 500 2.44 1.07 1.53
N VAL A 501 3.16 0.58 2.54
CA VAL A 501 2.99 -0.81 3.03
C VAL A 501 1.57 -1.05 3.57
N GLY A 502 0.89 -0.01 4.02
CA GLY A 502 -0.44 -0.09 4.57
C GLY A 502 -0.82 1.19 5.31
N ARG A 503 -1.83 1.10 6.17
CA ARG A 503 -2.24 2.19 7.06
C ARG A 503 -2.56 1.70 8.46
N ARG A 504 -2.28 2.53 9.45
CA ARG A 504 -2.61 2.26 10.86
C ARG A 504 -4.08 2.58 11.15
N ILE A 505 -4.84 1.71 11.81
CA ILE A 505 -6.23 1.96 12.25
C ILE A 505 -6.29 1.69 13.75
N GLY A 506 -6.25 2.75 14.56
CA GLY A 506 -6.07 2.61 16.02
C GLY A 506 -4.79 1.81 16.35
N PRO A 507 -4.88 0.71 17.10
CA PRO A 507 -3.72 -0.16 17.38
C PRO A 507 -3.40 -1.15 16.26
N TYR A 508 -4.27 -1.26 15.24
CA TYR A 508 -4.16 -2.27 14.19
C TYR A 508 -3.45 -1.73 12.94
N TRP A 509 -2.93 -2.65 12.13
CA TRP A 509 -2.34 -2.33 10.83
C TRP A 509 -3.16 -2.99 9.73
N GLN A 510 -3.66 -2.19 8.79
CA GLN A 510 -4.15 -2.69 7.52
C GLN A 510 -2.98 -2.83 6.56
N VAL A 511 -2.73 -4.03 6.05
CA VAL A 511 -1.68 -4.27 5.04
C VAL A 511 -2.29 -4.07 3.66
N TYR A 512 -1.63 -3.29 2.80
CA TYR A 512 -2.05 -3.14 1.40
C TYR A 512 -1.50 -4.26 0.53
N SER A 513 -2.20 -4.57 -0.55
CA SER A 513 -1.67 -5.47 -1.57
C SER A 513 -0.45 -4.83 -2.24
N SER A 514 0.53 -5.65 -2.64
CA SER A 514 1.79 -5.13 -3.17
C SER A 514 1.61 -4.43 -4.52
N ASN A 515 0.70 -4.96 -5.33
CA ASN A 515 0.28 -4.51 -6.65
C ASN A 515 -1.24 -4.68 -6.75
N SER A 516 -1.84 -3.86 -7.61
CA SER A 516 -3.27 -3.76 -7.78
C SER A 516 -3.95 -5.02 -8.30
N ASN A 517 -5.26 -5.12 -8.08
CA ASN A 517 -6.12 -6.17 -8.63
C ASN A 517 -6.37 -5.91 -10.14
N GLU A 518 -6.75 -6.94 -10.91
CA GLU A 518 -6.99 -6.82 -12.35
C GLU A 518 -8.10 -5.83 -12.72
N ASN A 519 -9.02 -5.55 -11.79
CA ASN A 519 -10.09 -4.56 -11.98
C ASN A 519 -9.54 -3.19 -12.39
N THR A 520 -8.44 -2.73 -11.80
CA THR A 520 -7.81 -1.44 -12.13
C THR A 520 -7.17 -1.42 -13.52
N TYR A 521 -6.87 -2.59 -14.09
CA TYR A 521 -6.39 -2.74 -15.46
C TYR A 521 -7.54 -2.75 -16.48
N THR A 522 -8.69 -3.26 -16.06
CA THR A 522 -9.86 -3.55 -16.92
C THR A 522 -10.96 -2.50 -16.83
N ASP A 523 -10.62 -1.28 -16.40
CA ASP A 523 -11.59 -0.20 -16.19
C ASP A 523 -12.74 -0.63 -15.27
N LEU A 524 -12.39 -1.32 -14.18
CA LEU A 524 -13.30 -1.98 -13.24
C LEU A 524 -14.18 -3.02 -13.91
N TRP A 525 -13.55 -3.85 -14.74
CA TRP A 525 -14.14 -4.94 -15.51
C TRP A 525 -15.15 -4.49 -16.60
N ARG A 526 -15.19 -3.18 -16.91
CA ARG A 526 -16.01 -2.64 -18.02
C ARG A 526 -15.44 -2.94 -19.40
N SER A 527 -14.11 -2.99 -19.51
CA SER A 527 -13.43 -3.09 -20.80
C SER A 527 -12.01 -3.63 -20.66
N ARG A 528 -11.25 -3.67 -21.76
CA ARG A 528 -9.81 -4.02 -21.77
C ARG A 528 -9.47 -5.29 -20.98
N TYR A 529 -10.28 -6.35 -21.11
CA TYR A 529 -10.11 -7.62 -20.36
C TYR A 529 -8.71 -8.26 -20.50
N TYR A 530 -7.92 -7.89 -21.50
CA TYR A 530 -6.53 -8.34 -21.68
C TYR A 530 -5.49 -7.58 -20.84
N ALA A 531 -5.85 -6.44 -20.25
CA ALA A 531 -4.91 -5.46 -19.72
C ALA A 531 -4.19 -5.90 -18.43
N PHE A 532 -4.66 -6.96 -17.77
CA PHE A 532 -3.90 -7.53 -16.64
C PHE A 532 -2.52 -8.06 -17.07
N GLY A 533 -2.33 -8.33 -18.37
CA GLY A 533 -1.04 -8.65 -18.95
C GLY A 533 0.01 -7.52 -18.85
N PHE A 534 -0.34 -6.33 -18.34
CA PHE A 534 0.61 -5.26 -18.02
C PHE A 534 1.21 -5.35 -16.60
N LEU A 535 0.74 -6.27 -15.76
CA LEU A 535 1.34 -6.52 -14.43
C LEU A 535 2.86 -6.75 -14.47
N PRO A 536 3.44 -7.51 -15.43
CA PRO A 536 4.89 -7.71 -15.51
C PRO A 536 5.69 -6.39 -15.54
N GLU A 537 5.21 -5.36 -16.25
CA GLU A 537 5.87 -4.05 -16.29
C GLU A 537 5.89 -3.38 -14.90
N THR A 538 4.79 -3.47 -14.16
CA THR A 538 4.72 -3.00 -12.76
C THR A 538 5.70 -3.76 -11.88
N LEU A 539 5.80 -5.08 -12.04
CA LEU A 539 6.75 -5.89 -11.29
C LEU A 539 8.20 -5.48 -11.61
N GLU A 540 8.55 -5.24 -12.87
CA GLU A 540 9.89 -4.81 -13.28
C GLU A 540 10.25 -3.43 -12.71
N ARG A 541 9.36 -2.44 -12.83
CA ARG A 541 9.60 -1.06 -12.37
C ARG A 541 9.60 -0.90 -10.85
N THR A 542 8.95 -1.82 -10.13
CA THR A 542 9.00 -1.86 -8.66
C THR A 542 10.12 -2.75 -8.11
N GLU A 543 10.89 -3.40 -8.97
CA GLU A 543 12.10 -4.17 -8.64
C GLU A 543 13.37 -3.36 -8.87
N SER A 544 13.47 -2.65 -10.00
CA SER A 544 14.69 -1.96 -10.44
C SER A 544 14.37 -0.54 -10.92
N PRO A 545 15.21 0.47 -10.59
CA PRO A 545 16.49 0.38 -9.89
C PRO A 545 16.36 0.23 -8.36
N ARG A 546 15.14 0.34 -7.83
CA ARG A 546 14.85 0.21 -6.39
C ARG A 546 13.72 -0.78 -6.18
N ARG A 547 13.99 -1.83 -5.41
CA ARG A 547 12.96 -2.76 -4.96
C ARG A 547 12.11 -2.08 -3.89
N VAL A 548 10.86 -1.77 -4.23
CA VAL A 548 9.93 -1.04 -3.34
C VAL A 548 8.69 -1.85 -2.99
N ARG A 549 8.38 -2.92 -3.72
CA ARG A 549 7.23 -3.81 -3.46
C ARG A 549 7.60 -5.27 -3.62
N ALA A 550 6.93 -6.15 -2.86
CA ALA A 550 6.92 -7.57 -3.18
C ALA A 550 6.18 -7.84 -4.51
N ALA A 551 6.36 -9.02 -5.10
CA ALA A 551 5.61 -9.45 -6.27
C ALA A 551 4.32 -10.15 -5.83
N ASN A 552 3.18 -9.71 -6.36
CA ASN A 552 1.94 -10.48 -6.21
C ASN A 552 1.12 -10.54 -7.48
N VAL A 553 0.40 -11.64 -7.62
CA VAL A 553 -0.68 -11.82 -8.59
C VAL A 553 -1.99 -11.72 -7.81
N TYR A 554 -2.76 -10.67 -8.05
CA TYR A 554 -4.00 -10.37 -7.34
C TYR A 554 -5.12 -10.20 -8.34
N TYR A 555 -6.14 -11.05 -8.22
CA TYR A 555 -7.22 -11.15 -9.18
C TYR A 555 -8.54 -11.57 -8.50
N HIS A 556 -9.65 -11.51 -9.19
CA HIS A 556 -10.96 -12.02 -8.77
C HIS A 556 -11.33 -13.28 -9.55
N MET A 557 -12.32 -14.04 -9.04
CA MET A 557 -12.82 -15.24 -9.72
C MET A 557 -13.39 -14.96 -11.11
N TYR A 558 -13.96 -13.77 -11.36
CA TYR A 558 -14.45 -13.42 -12.70
C TYR A 558 -13.34 -13.40 -13.77
N SER A 559 -12.06 -13.46 -13.43
CA SER A 559 -10.99 -13.60 -14.43
C SER A 559 -11.18 -14.86 -15.31
N GLY A 560 -11.87 -15.88 -14.80
CA GLY A 560 -12.28 -17.06 -15.57
C GLY A 560 -13.53 -16.86 -16.44
N GLU A 561 -14.17 -15.69 -16.42
CA GLU A 561 -15.40 -15.42 -17.17
C GLU A 561 -15.12 -15.11 -18.64
N ARG A 562 -14.08 -14.33 -18.94
CA ARG A 562 -13.80 -13.83 -20.29
C ARG A 562 -12.51 -14.47 -20.83
N GLN A 563 -12.53 -14.93 -22.07
CA GLN A 563 -11.35 -15.57 -22.70
C GLN A 563 -10.09 -14.69 -22.66
N ALA A 564 -10.24 -13.38 -22.89
CA ALA A 564 -9.13 -12.43 -22.89
C ALA A 564 -8.53 -12.22 -21.49
N ALA A 565 -9.35 -12.21 -20.45
CA ALA A 565 -8.88 -12.09 -19.07
C ALA A 565 -8.20 -13.36 -18.57
N LEU A 566 -8.80 -14.52 -18.87
CA LEU A 566 -8.21 -15.82 -18.56
C LEU A 566 -6.82 -15.94 -19.20
N ARG A 567 -6.66 -15.54 -20.47
CA ARG A 567 -5.34 -15.52 -21.15
C ARG A 567 -4.36 -14.47 -20.63
N ALA A 568 -4.85 -13.40 -19.99
CA ALA A 568 -3.97 -12.40 -19.40
C ALA A 568 -3.45 -12.83 -18.03
N LEU A 569 -4.21 -13.67 -17.32
CA LEU A 569 -3.83 -14.27 -16.05
C LEU A 569 -2.82 -15.42 -16.22
N LEU A 570 -3.03 -16.27 -17.23
CA LEU A 570 -2.14 -17.39 -17.60
C LEU A 570 -0.86 -16.90 -18.28
#